data_AF-A0A1B6E410-F1
#
_entry.id   AF-A0A1B6E410-F1
#
_cell.length_a   1.000
_cell.length_b   1.000
_cell.length_c   1.000
_cell.angle_alpha   90.00
_cell.angle_beta   90.00
_cell.angle_gamma   90.00
#
_symmetry.space_group_name_H-M   'P 1'
#
loop_
_entity.id
_entity.type
_entity.pdbx_description
1 polymer ?
#
loop_
_entity_poly.entity_id
_entity_poly.type
_entity_poly.pdbx_seq_one_letter_code
_entity_poly.pdbx_strand_id
1 'polypeptide(L)'
;MATLKLHLELEEDIKVSYEKLMEEEIEVKKELELLLSRQCQLDAKMRGITKVLPTLQIVHSDALQLEEMISFTSTLAENVSAKVRQLDIARSRVSDCQQRVHDLLDLQLCSDGVTAALSSDDYEKAAAHVHRFLTMDQNLLEQTADDMQQDCATVSNSLSLLRTAAGQLQNIIVLRFKEAVQADDLASVERFFKLFPLVNMHDYGLEKFSRFLCTKLEDSSRKHLRTAQETSSADKRAPVIYADTITLLFEAIARIVEIHQPLIETYYGLGKLLKVVSALQVECDRQSRLILSEFSRQRHLEHRVALITEIERSSQVVVANKVDPKELDLFLGEITIMHSRYQLYFRFIRRRVTKYAGTFR
;
A
#
# COMPACT_ATOMS: atom_id res chain seq x y z
N MET A 1 -86.77 -99.56 45.73
CA MET A 1 -85.51 -99.57 44.97
C MET A 1 -85.23 -98.30 44.16
N ALA A 2 -86.22 -97.44 43.85
CA ALA A 2 -85.99 -96.17 43.15
C ALA A 2 -85.47 -95.00 44.03
N THR A 3 -85.79 -95.02 45.33
CA THR A 3 -85.43 -93.94 46.28
C THR A 3 -83.96 -93.93 46.73
N LEU A 4 -83.31 -95.10 46.75
CA LEU A 4 -81.87 -95.22 47.05
C LEU A 4 -80.98 -94.76 45.89
N LYS A 5 -81.48 -94.83 44.65
CA LYS A 5 -80.75 -94.39 43.45
C LYS A 5 -80.75 -92.87 43.32
N LEU A 6 -81.87 -92.22 43.64
CA LEU A 6 -82.01 -90.76 43.69
C LEU A 6 -81.13 -90.11 44.78
N HIS A 7 -80.90 -90.77 45.92
CA HIS A 7 -80.03 -90.23 46.98
C HIS A 7 -78.54 -90.29 46.61
N LEU A 8 -78.10 -91.35 45.91
CA LEU A 8 -76.73 -91.46 45.41
C LEU A 8 -76.44 -90.48 44.27
N GLU A 9 -77.38 -90.30 43.35
CA GLU A 9 -77.26 -89.31 42.25
C GLU A 9 -77.21 -87.87 42.80
N LEU A 10 -78.01 -87.55 43.84
CA LEU A 10 -77.92 -86.25 44.52
C LEU A 10 -76.57 -86.03 45.24
N GLU A 11 -76.01 -87.05 45.90
CA GLU A 11 -74.71 -86.93 46.57
C GLU A 11 -73.54 -86.77 45.58
N GLU A 12 -73.60 -87.41 44.42
CA GLU A 12 -72.62 -87.24 43.34
C GLU A 12 -72.75 -85.85 42.68
N ASP A 13 -73.97 -85.38 42.40
CA ASP A 13 -74.20 -84.03 41.86
C ASP A 13 -73.75 -82.92 42.83
N ILE A 14 -73.95 -83.13 44.15
CA ILE A 14 -73.46 -82.22 45.19
C ILE A 14 -71.92 -82.24 45.24
N LYS A 15 -71.27 -83.40 45.07
CA LYS A 15 -69.79 -83.48 45.02
C LYS A 15 -69.21 -82.81 43.78
N VAL A 16 -69.81 -83.03 42.61
CA VAL A 16 -69.36 -82.42 41.35
C VAL A 16 -69.56 -80.90 41.38
N SER A 17 -70.67 -80.41 41.92
CA SER A 17 -70.89 -78.97 42.10
C SER A 17 -69.95 -78.37 43.15
N TYR A 18 -69.65 -79.10 44.23
CA TYR A 18 -68.64 -78.70 45.21
C TYR A 18 -67.23 -78.62 44.59
N GLU A 19 -66.81 -79.61 43.79
CA GLU A 19 -65.52 -79.60 43.10
C GLU A 19 -65.39 -78.44 42.11
N LYS A 20 -66.46 -78.14 41.34
CA LYS A 20 -66.50 -76.96 40.45
C LYS A 20 -66.38 -75.65 41.23
N LEU A 21 -67.10 -75.52 42.35
CA LEU A 21 -66.99 -74.35 43.22
C LEU A 21 -65.59 -74.22 43.81
N MET A 22 -64.93 -75.33 44.15
CA MET A 22 -63.55 -75.33 44.63
C MET A 22 -62.56 -74.92 43.52
N GLU A 23 -62.76 -75.36 42.27
CA GLU A 23 -61.97 -74.91 41.12
C GLU A 23 -62.15 -73.42 40.84
N GLU A 24 -63.40 -72.93 40.82
CA GLU A 24 -63.73 -71.51 40.69
C GLU A 24 -63.13 -70.69 41.84
N GLU A 25 -63.18 -71.19 43.08
CA GLU A 25 -62.56 -70.52 44.23
C GLU A 25 -61.04 -70.42 44.08
N ILE A 26 -60.38 -71.46 43.56
CA ILE A 26 -58.94 -71.47 43.31
C ILE A 26 -58.57 -70.51 42.16
N GLU A 27 -59.36 -70.48 41.09
CA GLU A 27 -59.15 -69.57 39.96
C GLU A 27 -59.30 -68.11 40.37
N VAL A 28 -60.38 -67.79 41.10
CA VAL A 28 -60.62 -66.45 41.66
C VAL A 28 -59.51 -66.06 42.64
N LYS A 29 -59.02 -66.98 43.48
CA LYS A 29 -57.88 -66.73 44.37
C LYS A 29 -56.60 -66.38 43.61
N LYS A 30 -56.29 -67.09 42.52
CA LYS A 30 -55.12 -66.80 41.67
C LYS A 30 -55.23 -65.44 40.99
N GLU A 31 -56.41 -65.11 40.47
CA GLU A 31 -56.65 -63.80 39.84
C GLU A 31 -56.54 -62.67 40.86
N LEU A 32 -57.07 -62.88 42.08
CA LEU A 32 -56.95 -61.95 43.19
C LEU A 32 -55.49 -61.73 43.62
N GLU A 33 -54.68 -62.79 43.74
CA GLU A 33 -53.25 -62.67 44.04
C GLU A 33 -52.49 -61.90 42.95
N LEU A 34 -52.82 -62.13 41.69
CA LEU A 34 -52.22 -61.40 40.56
C LEU A 34 -52.58 -59.92 40.60
N LEU A 35 -53.85 -59.58 40.88
CA LEU A 35 -54.30 -58.19 41.04
C LEU A 35 -53.65 -57.50 42.25
N LEU A 36 -53.56 -58.19 43.40
CA LEU A 36 -52.89 -57.69 44.60
C LEU A 36 -51.39 -57.42 44.33
N SER A 37 -50.71 -58.31 43.61
CA SER A 37 -49.30 -58.10 43.24
C SER A 37 -49.09 -56.88 42.35
N ARG A 38 -50.02 -56.62 41.41
CA ARG A 38 -50.02 -55.43 40.56
C ARG A 38 -50.28 -54.16 41.36
N GLN A 39 -51.18 -54.22 42.34
CA GLN A 39 -51.45 -53.10 43.23
C GLN A 39 -50.19 -52.67 44.00
N CYS A 40 -49.43 -53.63 44.54
CA CYS A 40 -48.16 -53.33 45.21
C CYS A 40 -47.13 -52.64 44.29
N GLN A 41 -47.04 -53.07 43.02
CA GLN A 41 -46.15 -52.46 42.03
C GLN A 41 -46.60 -51.05 41.62
N LEU A 42 -47.91 -50.84 41.46
CA LEU A 42 -48.50 -49.52 41.18
C LEU A 42 -48.27 -48.57 42.33
N ASP A 43 -48.48 -49.00 43.57
CA ASP A 43 -48.21 -48.20 44.77
C ASP A 43 -46.72 -47.83 44.88
N ALA A 44 -45.80 -48.73 44.53
CA ALA A 44 -44.38 -48.43 44.50
C ALA A 44 -44.03 -47.37 43.46
N LYS A 45 -44.59 -47.46 42.24
CA LYS A 45 -44.43 -46.44 41.19
C LYS A 45 -45.06 -45.11 41.60
N MET A 46 -46.24 -45.14 42.21
CA MET A 46 -46.95 -43.96 42.67
C MET A 46 -46.18 -43.25 43.78
N ARG A 47 -45.62 -43.99 44.76
CA ARG A 47 -44.68 -43.44 45.76
C ARG A 47 -43.43 -42.84 45.11
N GLY A 48 -42.89 -43.46 44.06
CA GLY A 48 -41.77 -42.93 43.29
C GLY A 48 -42.11 -41.56 42.66
N ILE A 49 -43.27 -41.46 42.01
CA ILE A 49 -43.77 -40.21 41.42
C ILE A 49 -44.00 -39.15 42.50
N THR A 50 -44.66 -39.50 43.61
CA THR A 50 -44.91 -38.57 44.73
C THR A 50 -43.62 -38.06 45.35
N LYS A 51 -42.53 -38.85 45.32
CA LYS A 51 -41.21 -38.42 45.82
C LYS A 51 -40.50 -37.44 44.89
N VAL A 52 -40.72 -37.55 43.57
CA VAL A 52 -40.10 -36.67 42.56
C VAL A 52 -40.92 -35.39 42.34
N LEU A 53 -42.23 -35.42 42.62
CA LEU A 53 -43.11 -34.27 42.44
C LEU A 53 -42.62 -32.97 43.14
N PRO A 54 -42.13 -32.99 44.39
CA PRO A 54 -41.58 -31.80 45.04
C PRO A 54 -40.31 -31.28 44.34
N THR A 55 -39.44 -32.18 43.89
CA THR A 55 -38.23 -31.77 43.15
C THR A 55 -38.58 -31.14 41.80
N LEU A 56 -39.61 -31.64 41.13
CA LEU A 56 -40.10 -31.04 39.87
C LEU A 56 -40.72 -29.66 40.11
N GLN A 57 -41.43 -29.47 41.23
CA GLN A 57 -41.98 -28.18 41.63
C GLN A 57 -40.89 -27.15 41.94
N ILE A 58 -39.82 -27.55 42.63
CA ILE A 58 -38.67 -26.68 42.89
C ILE A 58 -38.00 -26.27 41.58
N VAL A 59 -37.70 -27.25 40.71
CA VAL A 59 -37.09 -26.98 39.39
C VAL A 59 -37.98 -26.06 38.54
N HIS A 60 -39.30 -26.25 38.58
CA HIS A 60 -40.24 -25.36 37.90
C HIS A 60 -40.18 -23.93 38.48
N SER A 61 -40.12 -23.78 39.81
CA SER A 61 -40.00 -22.47 40.44
C SER A 61 -38.67 -21.78 40.10
N ASP A 62 -37.58 -22.54 40.10
CA ASP A 62 -36.24 -22.04 39.75
C ASP A 62 -36.17 -21.65 38.27
N ALA A 63 -36.82 -22.41 37.40
CA ALA A 63 -36.93 -22.11 35.97
C ALA A 63 -37.72 -20.81 35.72
N LEU A 64 -38.82 -20.59 36.44
CA LEU A 64 -39.58 -19.33 36.36
C LEU A 64 -38.77 -18.13 36.86
N GLN A 65 -38.05 -18.29 37.98
CA GLN A 65 -37.17 -17.24 38.49
C GLN A 65 -36.03 -16.93 37.51
N LEU A 66 -35.47 -17.96 36.87
CA LEU A 66 -34.43 -17.79 35.85
C LEU A 66 -34.97 -17.09 34.60
N GLU A 67 -36.18 -17.43 34.15
CA GLU A 67 -36.85 -16.74 33.05
C GLU A 67 -37.01 -15.25 33.36
N GLU A 68 -37.50 -14.92 34.56
CA GLU A 68 -37.67 -13.53 35.00
C GLU A 68 -36.32 -12.79 35.08
N MET A 69 -35.28 -13.42 35.63
CA MET A 69 -33.93 -12.86 35.67
C MET A 69 -33.33 -12.64 34.29
N ILE A 70 -33.51 -13.58 33.36
CA ILE A 70 -33.03 -13.45 31.98
C ILE A 70 -33.78 -12.33 31.27
N SER A 71 -35.10 -12.25 31.41
CA SER A 71 -35.92 -11.19 30.85
C SER A 71 -35.51 -9.81 31.39
N PHE A 72 -35.32 -9.70 32.70
CA PHE A 72 -34.84 -8.48 33.33
C PHE A 72 -33.42 -8.10 32.85
N THR A 73 -32.51 -9.07 32.77
CA THR A 73 -31.14 -8.82 32.29
C THR A 73 -31.13 -8.41 30.81
N SER A 74 -31.96 -9.03 29.97
CA SER A 74 -32.09 -8.69 28.55
C SER A 74 -32.63 -7.28 28.37
N THR A 75 -33.67 -6.91 29.11
CA THR A 75 -34.23 -5.55 29.04
C THR A 75 -33.25 -4.51 29.55
N LEU A 76 -32.49 -4.80 30.62
CA LEU A 76 -31.42 -3.93 31.10
C LEU A 76 -30.31 -3.77 30.05
N ALA A 77 -29.85 -4.86 29.43
CA ALA A 77 -28.83 -4.84 28.39
C ALA A 77 -29.28 -4.01 27.17
N GLU A 78 -30.53 -4.20 26.70
CA GLU A 78 -31.09 -3.44 25.58
C GLU A 78 -31.12 -1.93 25.89
N ASN A 79 -31.54 -1.57 27.11
CA ASN A 79 -31.58 -0.18 27.55
C ASN A 79 -30.18 0.45 27.66
N VAL A 80 -29.19 -0.30 28.16
CA VAL A 80 -27.80 0.15 28.23
C VAL A 80 -27.21 0.30 26.83
N SER A 81 -27.37 -0.69 25.96
CA SER A 81 -26.90 -0.65 24.58
C SER A 81 -27.52 0.51 23.78
N ALA A 82 -28.83 0.77 23.95
CA ALA A 82 -29.49 1.90 23.33
C ALA A 82 -28.89 3.24 23.77
N LYS A 83 -28.64 3.41 25.07
CA LYS A 83 -27.99 4.62 25.61
C LYS A 83 -26.55 4.78 25.13
N VAL A 84 -25.77 3.70 25.10
CA VAL A 84 -24.39 3.73 24.58
C VAL A 84 -24.39 4.13 23.11
N ARG A 85 -25.29 3.55 22.29
CA ARG A 85 -25.42 3.91 20.88
C ARG A 85 -25.78 5.38 20.66
N GLN A 86 -26.69 5.92 21.48
CA GLN A 86 -27.02 7.35 21.45
C GLN A 86 -25.82 8.22 21.82
N LEU A 87 -25.04 7.81 22.83
CA LEU A 87 -23.83 8.50 23.26
C LEU A 87 -22.76 8.45 22.16
N ASP A 88 -22.58 7.31 21.49
CA ASP A 88 -21.62 7.17 20.40
C ASP A 88 -21.99 8.05 19.20
N ILE A 89 -23.27 8.14 18.85
CA ILE A 89 -23.75 9.06 17.79
C ILE A 89 -23.47 10.51 18.20
N ALA A 90 -23.76 10.90 19.43
CA ALA A 90 -23.48 12.24 19.92
C ALA A 90 -21.97 12.54 19.91
N ARG A 91 -21.14 11.59 20.36
CA ARG A 91 -19.69 11.70 20.35
C ARG A 91 -19.13 11.83 18.94
N SER A 92 -19.61 11.02 17.99
CA SER A 92 -19.22 11.11 16.57
C SER A 92 -19.54 12.49 16.02
N ARG A 93 -20.77 12.98 16.23
CA ARG A 93 -21.17 14.32 15.76
C ARG A 93 -20.34 15.45 16.37
N VAL A 94 -19.99 15.35 17.66
CA VAL A 94 -19.11 16.32 18.32
C VAL A 94 -17.71 16.27 17.71
N SER A 95 -17.17 15.08 17.45
CA SER A 95 -15.87 14.91 16.79
C SER A 95 -15.88 15.51 15.38
N ASP A 96 -16.95 15.28 14.61
CA ASP A 96 -17.11 15.82 13.25
C ASP A 96 -17.20 17.36 13.28
N CYS A 97 -17.96 17.92 14.23
CA CYS A 97 -18.05 19.36 14.42
C CYS A 97 -16.71 19.97 14.82
N GLN A 98 -15.96 19.31 15.72
CA GLN A 98 -14.62 19.75 16.12
C GLN A 98 -13.65 19.78 14.93
N GLN A 99 -13.69 18.74 14.07
CA GLN A 99 -12.89 18.70 12.85
C GLN A 99 -13.26 19.85 11.90
N ARG A 100 -14.56 20.08 11.66
CA ARG A 100 -15.04 21.20 10.83
C ARG A 100 -14.56 22.56 11.33
N VAL A 101 -14.61 22.79 12.65
CA VAL A 101 -14.12 24.05 13.24
C VAL A 101 -12.61 24.18 13.05
N HIS A 102 -11.85 23.09 13.20
CA HIS A 102 -10.42 23.11 12.94
C HIS A 102 -10.09 23.42 11.48
N ASP A 103 -10.82 22.81 10.53
CA ASP A 103 -10.63 23.04 9.10
C ASP A 103 -10.99 24.49 8.70
N LEU A 104 -12.04 25.07 9.30
CA LEU A 104 -12.41 26.48 9.09
C LEU A 104 -11.37 27.45 9.65
N LEU A 105 -10.86 27.20 10.86
CA LEU A 105 -9.78 27.99 11.44
C LEU A 105 -8.53 27.92 10.56
N ASP A 106 -8.19 26.72 10.10
CA ASP A 106 -7.06 26.53 9.23
C ASP A 106 -7.24 27.19 7.87
N LEU A 107 -8.46 27.20 7.31
CA LEU A 107 -8.78 27.89 6.06
C LEU A 107 -8.53 29.40 6.21
N GLN A 108 -8.98 30.00 7.32
CA GLN A 108 -8.71 31.41 7.63
C GLN A 108 -7.21 31.68 7.77
N LEU A 109 -6.50 30.86 8.55
CA LEU A 109 -5.05 30.98 8.73
C LEU A 109 -4.28 30.80 7.42
N CYS A 110 -4.72 29.91 6.53
CA CYS A 110 -4.11 29.75 5.22
C CYS A 110 -4.40 30.96 4.32
N SER A 111 -5.63 31.48 4.32
CA SER A 111 -5.99 32.66 3.53
C SER A 111 -5.15 33.88 3.93
N ASP A 112 -5.06 34.15 5.22
CA ASP A 112 -4.28 35.28 5.75
C ASP A 112 -2.78 35.03 5.61
N GLY A 113 -2.33 33.81 5.87
CA GLY A 113 -0.93 33.42 5.75
C GLY A 113 -0.39 33.49 4.31
N VAL A 114 -1.18 33.03 3.33
CA VAL A 114 -0.78 33.08 1.91
C VAL A 114 -0.71 34.52 1.41
N THR A 115 -1.70 35.36 1.74
CA THR A 115 -1.69 36.77 1.31
C THR A 115 -0.51 37.53 1.93
N ALA A 116 -0.23 37.33 3.21
CA ALA A 116 0.93 37.91 3.88
C ALA A 116 2.28 37.39 3.32
N ALA A 117 2.38 36.09 3.07
CA ALA A 117 3.61 35.47 2.54
C ALA A 117 3.89 35.92 1.10
N LEU A 118 2.86 36.03 0.25
CA LEU A 118 2.99 36.58 -1.09
C LEU A 118 3.40 38.06 -1.07
N SER A 119 2.91 38.84 -0.10
CA SER A 119 3.31 40.26 0.03
C SER A 119 4.75 40.46 0.52
N SER A 120 5.30 39.47 1.22
CA SER A 120 6.67 39.50 1.76
C SER A 120 7.68 38.71 0.91
N ASP A 121 7.27 38.26 -0.29
CA ASP A 121 8.07 37.41 -1.20
C ASP A 121 8.63 36.12 -0.55
N ASP A 122 7.99 35.64 0.52
CA ASP A 122 8.34 34.38 1.21
C ASP A 122 7.56 33.21 0.58
N TYR A 123 8.08 32.73 -0.56
CA TYR A 123 7.43 31.67 -1.34
C TYR A 123 7.41 30.31 -0.61
N GLU A 124 8.33 30.05 0.30
CA GLU A 124 8.35 28.84 1.12
C GLU A 124 7.17 28.77 2.07
N LYS A 125 6.91 29.85 2.83
CA LYS A 125 5.74 29.91 3.71
C LYS A 125 4.45 29.91 2.91
N ALA A 126 4.40 30.64 1.80
CA ALA A 126 3.24 30.62 0.91
C ALA A 126 2.93 29.19 0.42
N ALA A 127 3.96 28.45 -0.02
CA ALA A 127 3.80 27.07 -0.47
C ALA A 127 3.37 26.12 0.66
N ALA A 128 3.83 26.33 1.90
CA ALA A 128 3.39 25.55 3.05
C ALA A 128 1.90 25.75 3.37
N HIS A 129 1.41 27.01 3.35
CA HIS A 129 -0.01 27.30 3.54
C HIS A 129 -0.86 26.77 2.38
N VAL A 130 -0.40 26.89 1.14
CA VAL A 130 -1.10 26.32 -0.02
C VAL A 130 -1.12 24.78 0.05
N HIS A 131 -0.03 24.15 0.48
CA HIS A 131 0.01 22.69 0.66
C HIS A 131 -1.03 22.24 1.69
N ARG A 132 -1.09 22.90 2.85
CA ARG A 132 -2.08 22.62 3.89
C ARG A 132 -3.51 22.76 3.35
N PHE A 133 -3.79 23.80 2.57
CA PHE A 133 -5.07 23.97 1.89
C PHE A 133 -5.37 22.85 0.88
N LEU A 134 -4.40 22.42 0.09
CA LEU A 134 -4.59 21.34 -0.90
C LEU A 134 -4.77 19.96 -0.26
N THR A 135 -4.32 19.77 0.98
CA THR A 135 -4.55 18.55 1.75
C THR A 135 -5.91 18.50 2.46
N MET A 136 -6.62 19.63 2.56
CA MET A 136 -7.98 19.67 3.15
C MET A 136 -9.03 19.13 2.18
N ASP A 137 -10.10 18.57 2.73
CA ASP A 137 -11.26 18.17 1.93
C ASP A 137 -12.09 19.40 1.52
N GLN A 138 -11.86 19.87 0.30
CA GLN A 138 -12.55 21.02 -0.26
C GLN A 138 -14.06 20.80 -0.38
N ASN A 139 -14.52 19.56 -0.58
CA ASN A 139 -15.95 19.26 -0.72
C ASN A 139 -16.65 19.43 0.64
N LEU A 140 -15.99 19.03 1.72
CA LEU A 140 -16.52 19.16 3.08
C LEU A 140 -16.57 20.63 3.53
N LEU A 141 -15.58 21.43 3.12
CA LEU A 141 -15.58 22.89 3.35
C LEU A 141 -16.69 23.59 2.56
N GLU A 142 -16.89 23.24 1.30
CA GLU A 142 -17.98 23.78 0.46
C GLU A 142 -19.36 23.41 1.05
N GLN A 143 -19.56 22.17 1.49
CA GLN A 143 -20.80 21.75 2.18
C GLN A 143 -21.01 22.48 3.51
N THR A 144 -19.95 22.72 4.27
CA THR A 144 -20.03 23.46 5.55
C THR A 144 -20.39 24.93 5.32
N ALA A 145 -19.94 25.52 4.21
CA ALA A 145 -20.33 26.88 3.82
C ALA A 145 -21.82 26.96 3.44
N ASP A 146 -22.37 25.95 2.77
CA ASP A 146 -23.79 25.89 2.40
C ASP A 146 -24.72 25.70 3.62
N ASP A 147 -24.29 24.91 4.61
CA ASP A 147 -25.02 24.72 5.87
C ASP A 147 -25.07 26.01 6.72
N MET A 148 -24.08 26.91 6.58
CA MET A 148 -23.95 28.15 7.34
C MET A 148 -24.44 29.37 6.53
N GLN A 149 -25.76 29.56 6.46
CA GLN A 149 -26.43 30.63 5.68
C GLN A 149 -25.92 32.08 5.90
N GLN A 150 -25.22 32.40 7.01
CA GLN A 150 -24.67 33.74 7.27
C GLN A 150 -23.16 33.89 6.96
N ASP A 151 -22.36 32.82 7.05
CA ASP A 151 -20.90 32.85 6.83
C ASP A 151 -20.47 32.22 5.49
N CYS A 152 -21.44 31.76 4.68
CA CYS A 152 -21.21 31.18 3.36
C CYS A 152 -20.35 32.08 2.45
N ALA A 153 -20.59 33.41 2.49
CA ALA A 153 -19.87 34.37 1.67
C ALA A 153 -18.39 34.51 2.08
N THR A 154 -18.07 34.50 3.38
CA THR A 154 -16.69 34.63 3.87
C THR A 154 -15.88 33.38 3.57
N VAL A 155 -16.43 32.19 3.80
CA VAL A 155 -15.76 30.91 3.54
C VAL A 155 -15.53 30.69 2.04
N SER A 156 -16.55 30.92 1.22
CA SER A 156 -16.43 30.80 -0.25
C SER A 156 -15.46 31.83 -0.84
N ASN A 157 -15.45 33.06 -0.31
CA ASN A 157 -14.47 34.07 -0.70
C ASN A 157 -13.05 33.66 -0.33
N SER A 158 -12.79 33.20 0.90
CA SER A 158 -11.46 32.70 1.31
C SER A 158 -10.99 31.53 0.44
N LEU A 159 -11.90 30.63 0.06
CA LEU A 159 -11.60 29.49 -0.80
C LEU A 159 -11.25 29.91 -2.23
N SER A 160 -11.98 30.87 -2.80
CA SER A 160 -11.66 31.44 -4.13
C SER A 160 -10.36 32.25 -4.13
N LEU A 161 -10.10 33.01 -3.05
CA LEU A 161 -8.84 33.73 -2.85
C LEU A 161 -7.66 32.76 -2.78
N LEU A 162 -7.78 31.68 -2.01
CA LEU A 162 -6.75 30.65 -1.91
C LEU A 162 -6.50 29.92 -3.23
N ARG A 163 -7.56 29.57 -3.99
CA ARG A 163 -7.42 29.00 -5.34
C ARG A 163 -6.66 29.96 -6.27
N THR A 164 -7.00 31.25 -6.23
CA THR A 164 -6.34 32.28 -7.04
C THR A 164 -4.88 32.47 -6.63
N ALA A 165 -4.61 32.57 -5.33
CA ALA A 165 -3.28 32.74 -4.78
C ALA A 165 -2.40 31.50 -5.03
N ALA A 166 -2.96 30.29 -4.96
CA ALA A 166 -2.27 29.07 -5.33
C ALA A 166 -1.85 29.08 -6.82
N GLY A 167 -2.76 29.48 -7.73
CA GLY A 167 -2.44 29.62 -9.15
C GLY A 167 -1.37 30.68 -9.43
N GLN A 168 -1.42 31.82 -8.73
CA GLN A 168 -0.39 32.85 -8.81
C GLN A 168 0.97 32.33 -8.31
N LEU A 169 0.98 31.64 -7.17
CA LEU A 169 2.19 31.06 -6.60
C LEU A 169 2.82 30.02 -7.53
N GLN A 170 2.00 29.16 -8.17
CA GLN A 170 2.49 28.22 -9.19
C GLN A 170 3.24 28.94 -10.32
N ASN A 171 2.64 30.01 -10.86
CA ASN A 171 3.25 30.79 -11.93
C ASN A 171 4.56 31.46 -11.50
N ILE A 172 4.60 32.03 -10.29
CA ILE A 172 5.80 32.67 -9.74
C ILE A 172 6.91 31.62 -9.54
N ILE A 173 6.62 30.46 -8.95
CA ILE A 173 7.61 29.39 -8.76
C ILE A 173 8.16 28.93 -10.11
N VAL A 174 7.30 28.74 -11.13
CA VAL A 174 7.75 28.36 -12.47
C VAL A 174 8.66 29.41 -13.08
N LEU A 175 8.33 30.70 -12.94
CA LEU A 175 9.13 31.81 -13.46
C LEU A 175 10.49 31.89 -12.76
N ARG A 176 10.49 31.93 -11.42
CA ARG A 176 11.72 32.01 -10.62
C ARG A 176 12.62 30.80 -10.80
N PHE A 177 12.04 29.61 -10.96
CA PHE A 177 12.81 28.41 -11.30
C PHE A 177 13.50 28.55 -12.67
N LYS A 178 12.81 29.07 -13.68
CA LYS A 178 13.42 29.30 -15.01
C LYS A 178 14.53 30.35 -14.94
N GLU A 179 14.33 31.43 -14.20
CA GLU A 179 15.35 32.45 -13.96
C GLU A 179 16.58 31.85 -13.27
N ALA A 180 16.40 31.03 -12.23
CA ALA A 180 17.48 30.35 -11.53
C ALA A 180 18.25 29.38 -12.43
N VAL A 181 17.55 28.65 -13.31
CA VAL A 181 18.18 27.77 -14.32
C VAL A 181 19.00 28.58 -15.33
N GLN A 182 18.53 29.76 -15.75
CA GLN A 182 19.27 30.63 -16.68
C GLN A 182 20.49 31.29 -16.02
N ALA A 183 20.37 31.70 -14.75
CA ALA A 183 21.45 32.27 -13.96
C ALA A 183 22.46 31.23 -13.46
N ASP A 184 22.17 29.94 -13.69
CA ASP A 184 22.98 28.80 -13.27
C ASP A 184 23.19 28.69 -11.74
N ASP A 185 22.21 29.16 -10.96
CA ASP A 185 22.26 29.15 -9.50
C ASP A 185 21.67 27.84 -8.94
N LEU A 186 22.56 26.89 -8.62
CA LEU A 186 22.19 25.60 -8.04
C LEU A 186 21.38 25.73 -6.74
N ALA A 187 21.70 26.68 -5.88
CA ALA A 187 21.04 26.82 -4.59
C ALA A 187 19.58 27.25 -4.77
N SER A 188 19.34 28.21 -5.66
CA SER A 188 17.97 28.65 -5.99
C SER A 188 17.19 27.57 -6.74
N VAL A 189 17.83 26.84 -7.68
CA VAL A 189 17.18 25.72 -8.38
C VAL A 189 16.70 24.66 -7.38
N GLU A 190 17.55 24.24 -6.43
CA GLU A 190 17.16 23.27 -5.40
C GLU A 190 16.07 23.81 -4.46
N ARG A 191 16.14 25.10 -4.10
CA ARG A 191 15.14 25.77 -3.28
C ARG A 191 13.76 25.72 -3.93
N PHE A 192 13.63 26.19 -5.17
CA PHE A 192 12.36 26.17 -5.90
C PHE A 192 11.92 24.74 -6.27
N PHE A 193 12.87 23.83 -6.49
CA PHE A 193 12.58 22.42 -6.73
C PHE A 193 11.83 21.77 -5.55
N LYS A 194 12.13 22.15 -4.31
CA LYS A 194 11.41 21.67 -3.10
C LYS A 194 9.97 22.18 -3.02
N LEU A 195 9.62 23.26 -3.73
CA LEU A 195 8.30 23.88 -3.65
C LEU A 195 7.28 23.27 -4.60
N PHE A 196 7.69 22.72 -5.75
CA PHE A 196 6.74 22.10 -6.69
C PHE A 196 5.84 21.01 -6.07
N PRO A 197 6.34 20.11 -5.20
CA PRO A 197 5.48 19.15 -4.51
C PRO A 197 4.41 19.79 -3.64
N LEU A 198 4.76 20.88 -2.94
CA LEU A 198 3.85 21.57 -2.03
C LEU A 198 2.64 22.16 -2.76
N VAL A 199 2.84 22.58 -4.02
CA VAL A 199 1.79 23.17 -4.86
C VAL A 199 1.18 22.16 -5.85
N ASN A 200 1.33 20.86 -5.57
CA ASN A 200 0.81 19.72 -6.35
C ASN A 200 1.32 19.64 -7.80
N MET A 201 2.55 20.13 -8.06
CA MET A 201 3.21 20.14 -9.37
C MET A 201 4.37 19.14 -9.44
N HIS A 202 4.21 17.95 -8.84
CA HIS A 202 5.28 16.94 -8.72
C HIS A 202 5.92 16.57 -10.06
N ASP A 203 5.11 16.22 -11.06
CA ASP A 203 5.62 15.70 -12.33
C ASP A 203 6.28 16.78 -13.18
N TYR A 204 5.74 18.01 -13.16
CA TYR A 204 6.34 19.16 -13.82
C TYR A 204 7.71 19.50 -13.22
N GLY A 205 7.81 19.56 -11.88
CA GLY A 205 9.07 19.83 -11.19
C GLY A 205 10.15 18.81 -11.52
N LEU A 206 9.81 17.52 -11.50
CA LEU A 206 10.73 16.43 -11.87
C LEU A 206 11.18 16.52 -13.33
N GLU A 207 10.29 16.81 -14.27
CA GLU A 207 10.64 16.94 -15.69
C GLU A 207 11.63 18.10 -15.92
N LYS A 208 11.33 19.29 -15.37
CA LYS A 208 12.19 20.47 -15.55
C LYS A 208 13.54 20.31 -14.85
N PHE A 209 13.55 19.76 -13.64
CA PHE A 209 14.79 19.46 -12.93
C PHE A 209 15.63 18.40 -13.63
N SER A 210 15.00 17.33 -14.15
CA SER A 210 15.70 16.32 -14.95
C SER A 210 16.33 16.93 -16.19
N ARG A 211 15.60 17.82 -16.88
CA ARG A 211 16.13 18.53 -18.05
C ARG A 211 17.33 19.43 -17.70
N PHE A 212 17.26 20.15 -16.57
CA PHE A 212 18.38 20.93 -16.07
C PHE A 212 19.63 20.06 -15.81
N LEU A 213 19.46 18.93 -15.12
CA LEU A 213 20.56 17.99 -14.87
C LEU A 213 21.12 17.38 -16.17
N CYS A 214 20.27 17.10 -17.16
CA CYS A 214 20.70 16.62 -18.48
C CYS A 214 21.55 17.68 -19.21
N THR A 215 21.16 18.96 -19.18
CA THR A 215 21.98 20.04 -19.76
C THR A 215 23.34 20.15 -19.06
N LYS A 216 23.36 20.05 -17.73
CA LYS A 216 24.62 20.04 -16.95
C LYS A 216 25.52 18.86 -17.31
N LEU A 217 24.93 17.69 -17.51
CA LEU A 217 25.65 16.50 -17.93
C LEU A 217 26.19 16.66 -19.35
N GLU A 218 25.41 17.22 -20.28
CA GLU A 218 25.84 17.52 -21.64
C GLU A 218 27.04 18.47 -21.64
N ASP A 219 26.99 19.58 -20.89
CA ASP A 219 28.08 20.55 -20.81
C ASP A 219 29.36 19.94 -20.24
N SER A 220 29.24 19.14 -19.17
CA SER A 220 30.39 18.45 -18.58
C SER A 220 30.97 17.41 -19.54
N SER A 221 30.13 16.64 -20.21
CA SER A 221 30.57 15.60 -21.16
C SER A 221 31.23 16.20 -22.39
N ARG A 222 30.67 17.30 -22.92
CA ARG A 222 31.24 18.04 -24.05
C ARG A 222 32.60 18.64 -23.71
N LYS A 223 32.80 19.16 -22.49
CA LYS A 223 34.11 19.63 -22.02
C LYS A 223 35.13 18.50 -21.99
N HIS A 224 34.79 17.35 -21.37
CA HIS A 224 35.69 16.21 -21.31
C HIS A 224 36.02 15.64 -22.71
N LEU A 225 35.04 15.60 -23.61
CA LEU A 225 35.25 15.14 -24.99
C LEU A 225 36.18 16.08 -25.78
N ARG A 226 36.05 17.41 -25.61
CA ARG A 226 36.98 18.36 -26.22
C ARG A 226 38.41 18.17 -25.71
N THR A 227 38.59 18.02 -24.39
CA THR A 227 39.91 17.73 -23.80
C THR A 227 40.50 16.44 -24.36
N ALA A 228 39.68 15.40 -24.55
CA ALA A 228 40.11 14.15 -25.17
C ALA A 228 40.59 14.33 -26.62
N GLN A 229 39.89 15.16 -27.42
CA GLN A 229 40.24 15.47 -28.80
C GLN A 229 41.53 16.32 -28.92
N GLU A 230 41.74 17.24 -27.99
CA GLU A 230 42.92 18.13 -27.95
C GLU A 230 44.19 17.42 -27.46
N THR A 231 44.06 16.24 -26.85
CA THR A 231 45.20 15.49 -26.33
C THR A 231 46.02 14.89 -27.48
N SER A 232 47.32 15.20 -27.50
CA SER A 232 48.24 14.75 -28.54
C SER A 232 48.41 13.22 -28.54
N SER A 233 48.57 12.64 -29.74
CA SER A 233 48.85 11.22 -29.94
C SER A 233 50.20 10.76 -29.35
N ALA A 234 51.06 11.69 -28.91
CA ALA A 234 52.33 11.39 -28.24
C ALA A 234 52.20 11.24 -26.71
N ASP A 235 51.02 11.48 -26.14
CA ASP A 235 50.78 11.31 -24.71
C ASP A 235 50.77 9.82 -24.34
N LYS A 236 51.39 9.47 -23.20
CA LYS A 236 51.36 8.11 -22.64
C LYS A 236 49.94 7.65 -22.33
N ARG A 237 49.00 8.57 -22.10
CA ARG A 237 47.59 8.26 -21.84
C ARG A 237 46.76 8.13 -23.11
N ALA A 238 47.32 8.47 -24.29
CA ALA A 238 46.67 8.33 -25.59
C ALA A 238 45.88 7.03 -25.80
N PRO A 239 46.37 5.82 -25.42
CA PRO A 239 45.63 4.57 -25.62
C PRO A 239 44.43 4.34 -24.68
N VAL A 240 44.13 5.23 -23.72
CA VAL A 240 43.04 5.04 -22.73
C VAL A 240 42.12 6.27 -22.64
N ILE A 241 42.36 7.32 -23.43
CA ILE A 241 41.66 8.61 -23.30
C ILE A 241 40.14 8.49 -23.42
N TYR A 242 39.64 7.69 -24.37
CA TYR A 242 38.19 7.56 -24.56
C TYR A 242 37.57 6.69 -23.49
N ALA A 243 38.32 5.70 -22.99
CA ALA A 243 37.92 4.94 -21.81
C ALA A 243 37.86 5.79 -20.54
N ASP A 244 38.80 6.72 -20.36
CA ASP A 244 38.77 7.69 -19.25
C ASP A 244 37.59 8.67 -19.43
N THR A 245 37.33 9.13 -20.65
CA THR A 245 36.23 10.07 -20.95
C THR A 245 34.86 9.46 -20.68
N ILE A 246 34.62 8.21 -21.09
CA ILE A 246 33.36 7.51 -20.80
C ILE A 246 33.24 7.17 -19.30
N THR A 247 34.37 6.93 -18.62
CA THR A 247 34.39 6.74 -17.16
C THR A 247 33.93 8.01 -16.45
N LEU A 248 34.46 9.18 -16.86
CA LEU A 248 34.04 10.47 -16.31
C LEU A 248 32.56 10.75 -16.52
N LEU A 249 31.98 10.35 -17.67
CA LEU A 249 30.54 10.43 -17.92
C LEU A 249 29.75 9.60 -16.90
N PHE A 250 30.10 8.32 -16.74
CA PHE A 250 29.40 7.44 -15.80
C PHE A 250 29.53 7.89 -14.34
N GLU A 251 30.71 8.36 -13.94
CA GLU A 251 30.95 8.91 -12.61
C GLU A 251 30.16 10.20 -12.37
N ALA A 252 30.05 11.07 -13.37
CA ALA A 252 29.24 12.29 -13.26
C ALA A 252 27.77 11.95 -13.01
N ILE A 253 27.21 10.96 -13.74
CA ILE A 253 25.83 10.52 -13.52
C ILE A 253 25.66 9.90 -12.14
N ALA A 254 26.60 9.03 -11.72
CA ALA A 254 26.55 8.42 -10.40
C ALA A 254 26.54 9.48 -9.29
N ARG A 255 27.40 10.50 -9.40
CA ARG A 255 27.45 11.64 -8.48
C ARG A 255 26.14 12.44 -8.46
N ILE A 256 25.59 12.78 -9.63
CA ILE A 256 24.30 13.50 -9.74
C ILE A 256 23.18 12.72 -9.03
N VAL A 257 23.10 11.41 -9.26
CA VAL A 257 22.09 10.56 -8.63
C VAL A 257 22.29 10.49 -7.11
N GLU A 258 23.52 10.37 -6.63
CA GLU A 258 23.82 10.29 -5.19
C GLU A 258 23.52 11.59 -4.44
N ILE A 259 23.85 12.74 -5.03
CA ILE A 259 23.63 14.05 -4.42
C ILE A 259 22.13 14.36 -4.33
N HIS A 260 21.37 14.10 -5.40
CA HIS A 260 19.96 14.50 -5.45
C HIS A 260 18.98 13.42 -4.98
N GLN A 261 19.41 12.19 -4.75
CA GLN A 261 18.54 11.16 -4.17
C GLN A 261 17.89 11.59 -2.84
N PRO A 262 18.61 12.03 -1.79
CA PRO A 262 17.98 12.39 -0.52
C PRO A 262 16.98 13.53 -0.67
N LEU A 263 17.28 14.49 -1.56
CA LEU A 263 16.39 15.60 -1.88
C LEU A 263 15.07 15.10 -2.51
N ILE A 264 15.14 14.22 -3.50
CA ILE A 264 13.96 13.71 -4.20
C ILE A 264 13.14 12.78 -3.29
N GLU A 265 13.79 11.86 -2.56
CA GLU A 265 13.09 10.93 -1.67
C GLU A 265 12.39 11.67 -0.51
N THR A 266 12.97 12.76 0.00
CA THR A 266 12.39 13.53 1.12
C THR A 266 11.18 14.36 0.70
N TYR A 267 11.23 15.07 -0.44
CA TYR A 267 10.19 16.04 -0.82
C TYR A 267 9.18 15.52 -1.84
N TYR A 268 9.56 14.59 -2.72
CA TYR A 268 8.69 14.04 -3.76
C TYR A 268 8.17 12.63 -3.42
N GLY A 269 8.79 11.97 -2.44
CA GLY A 269 8.44 10.63 -2.00
C GLY A 269 9.19 9.52 -2.73
N LEU A 270 8.99 8.30 -2.23
CA LEU A 270 9.66 7.09 -2.71
C LEU A 270 9.26 6.76 -4.16
N GLY A 271 10.21 6.28 -4.95
CA GLY A 271 10.00 5.85 -6.34
C GLY A 271 10.03 6.97 -7.39
N LYS A 272 9.91 8.25 -7.00
CA LYS A 272 9.99 9.38 -7.95
C LYS A 272 11.38 9.58 -8.55
N LEU A 273 12.43 9.09 -7.87
CA LEU A 273 13.79 9.07 -8.41
C LEU A 273 13.90 8.33 -9.75
N LEU A 274 13.08 7.30 -9.99
CA LEU A 274 13.09 6.52 -11.23
C LEU A 274 12.83 7.40 -12.46
N LYS A 275 11.96 8.41 -12.34
CA LYS A 275 11.70 9.36 -13.43
C LYS A 275 12.97 10.13 -13.81
N VAL A 276 13.69 10.65 -12.82
CA VAL A 276 14.94 11.40 -13.03
C VAL A 276 16.04 10.49 -13.60
N VAL A 277 16.20 9.29 -13.05
CA VAL A 277 17.18 8.31 -13.54
C VAL A 277 16.88 7.90 -14.99
N SER A 278 15.61 7.74 -15.37
CA SER A 278 15.24 7.41 -16.75
C SER A 278 15.62 8.52 -17.74
N ALA A 279 15.40 9.79 -17.37
CA ALA A 279 15.80 10.92 -18.19
C ALA A 279 17.33 11.03 -18.31
N LEU A 280 18.05 10.86 -17.20
CA LEU A 280 19.52 10.83 -17.19
C LEU A 280 20.09 9.67 -18.01
N GLN A 281 19.42 8.51 -18.05
CA GLN A 281 19.85 7.37 -18.86
C GLN A 281 19.74 7.67 -20.36
N VAL A 282 18.67 8.31 -20.81
CA VAL A 282 18.54 8.73 -22.22
C VAL A 282 19.66 9.68 -22.61
N GLU A 283 20.01 10.63 -21.74
CA GLU A 283 21.12 11.55 -21.99
C GLU A 283 22.48 10.84 -21.92
N CYS A 284 22.65 9.88 -21.01
CA CYS A 284 23.83 9.02 -20.94
C CYS A 284 24.06 8.27 -22.26
N ASP A 285 23.01 7.67 -22.82
CA ASP A 285 23.10 6.92 -24.08
C ASP A 285 23.46 7.85 -25.25
N ARG A 286 22.91 9.08 -25.27
CA ARG A 286 23.24 10.12 -26.26
C ARG A 286 24.71 10.53 -26.16
N GLN A 287 25.20 10.87 -24.97
CA GLN A 287 26.59 11.30 -24.77
C GLN A 287 27.58 10.14 -25.00
N SER A 288 27.25 8.93 -24.55
CA SER A 288 28.05 7.72 -24.82
C SER A 288 28.18 7.47 -26.32
N ARG A 289 27.09 7.64 -27.09
CA ARG A 289 27.14 7.51 -28.55
C ARG A 289 28.10 8.51 -29.18
N LEU A 290 28.10 9.76 -28.73
CA LEU A 290 29.02 10.80 -29.24
C LEU A 290 30.48 10.44 -28.95
N ILE A 291 30.78 10.04 -27.71
CA ILE A 291 32.14 9.60 -27.31
C ILE A 291 32.58 8.41 -28.16
N LEU A 292 31.72 7.39 -28.31
CA LEU A 292 32.03 6.19 -29.10
C LEU A 292 32.17 6.49 -30.59
N SER A 293 31.40 7.44 -31.14
CA SER A 293 31.56 7.85 -32.54
C SER A 293 32.88 8.57 -32.78
N GLU A 294 33.30 9.43 -31.84
CA GLU A 294 34.59 10.12 -31.93
C GLU A 294 35.76 9.16 -31.75
N PHE A 295 35.65 8.21 -30.82
CA PHE A 295 36.58 7.09 -30.67
C PHE A 295 36.71 6.30 -31.97
N SER A 296 35.58 5.91 -32.59
CA SER A 296 35.57 5.15 -33.85
C SER A 296 36.26 5.92 -34.98
N ARG A 297 35.99 7.23 -35.07
CA ARG A 297 36.57 8.13 -36.08
C ARG A 297 38.08 8.30 -35.89
N GLN A 298 38.53 8.58 -34.66
CA GLN A 298 39.95 8.86 -34.38
C GLN A 298 40.82 7.60 -34.40
N ARG A 299 40.24 6.42 -34.13
CA ARG A 299 40.95 5.13 -34.22
C ARG A 299 40.84 4.45 -35.58
N HIS A 300 40.11 5.05 -36.54
CA HIS A 300 39.84 4.49 -37.87
C HIS A 300 39.28 3.07 -37.81
N LEU A 301 38.29 2.86 -36.94
CA LEU A 301 37.77 1.54 -36.63
C LEU A 301 37.24 0.79 -37.85
N GLU A 302 36.40 1.46 -38.64
CA GLU A 302 35.77 0.89 -39.83
C GLU A 302 36.82 0.46 -40.86
N HIS A 303 37.87 1.27 -41.02
CA HIS A 303 38.98 0.95 -41.91
C HIS A 303 39.79 -0.27 -41.42
N ARG A 304 40.09 -0.35 -40.12
CA ARG A 304 40.79 -1.50 -39.53
C ARG A 304 39.98 -2.78 -39.66
N VAL A 305 38.66 -2.74 -39.43
CA VAL A 305 37.77 -3.88 -39.62
C VAL A 305 37.72 -4.32 -41.08
N ALA A 306 37.57 -3.38 -42.03
CA ALA A 306 37.56 -3.69 -43.45
C ALA A 306 38.87 -4.37 -43.93
N LEU A 307 40.02 -3.92 -43.43
CA LEU A 307 41.31 -4.55 -43.69
C LEU A 307 41.37 -5.99 -43.16
N ILE A 308 40.90 -6.22 -41.92
CA ILE A 308 40.87 -7.55 -41.31
C ILE A 308 39.93 -8.49 -42.10
N THR A 309 38.73 -8.02 -42.47
CA THR A 309 37.78 -8.80 -43.26
C THR A 309 38.33 -9.17 -44.65
N GLU A 310 39.06 -8.27 -45.30
CA GLU A 310 39.68 -8.58 -46.60
C GLU A 310 40.87 -9.55 -46.47
N ILE A 311 41.62 -9.48 -45.37
CA ILE A 311 42.67 -10.46 -45.04
C ILE A 311 42.07 -11.85 -44.78
N GLU A 312 40.93 -11.94 -44.08
CA GLU A 312 40.22 -13.21 -43.86
C GLU A 312 39.68 -13.82 -45.16
N ARG A 313 39.21 -12.96 -46.09
CA ARG A 313 38.63 -13.38 -47.37
C ARG A 313 39.69 -13.79 -48.40
N SER A 314 40.87 -13.18 -48.36
CA SER A 314 41.99 -13.45 -49.28
C SER A 314 43.06 -14.28 -48.58
N SER A 315 43.02 -15.60 -48.74
CA SER A 315 44.03 -16.53 -48.17
C SER A 315 45.46 -16.36 -48.75
N GLN A 316 45.70 -15.38 -49.61
CA GLN A 316 47.02 -15.05 -50.15
C GLN A 316 47.61 -13.83 -49.43
N VAL A 317 48.68 -14.08 -48.69
CA VAL A 317 49.45 -13.14 -47.89
C VAL A 317 50.05 -12.04 -48.77
N VAL A 318 49.34 -10.93 -48.95
CA VAL A 318 49.96 -9.67 -49.38
C VAL A 318 50.53 -9.00 -48.13
N VAL A 319 51.84 -9.14 -47.95
CA VAL A 319 52.67 -8.68 -46.82
C VAL A 319 52.66 -7.15 -46.63
N ALA A 320 51.98 -6.38 -47.49
CA ALA A 320 52.10 -4.92 -47.54
C ALA A 320 51.24 -4.14 -46.53
N ASN A 321 50.14 -4.71 -46.00
CA ASN A 321 49.22 -4.01 -45.09
C ASN A 321 48.94 -4.82 -43.81
N LYS A 322 50.00 -5.22 -43.10
CA LYS A 322 49.86 -5.94 -41.83
C LYS A 322 49.45 -4.94 -40.75
N VAL A 323 48.20 -5.01 -40.28
CA VAL A 323 47.79 -4.31 -39.06
C VAL A 323 48.71 -4.76 -37.93
N ASP A 324 49.39 -3.83 -37.24
CA ASP A 324 50.30 -4.17 -36.14
C ASP A 324 49.49 -4.81 -35.00
N PRO A 325 49.78 -6.08 -34.63
CA PRO A 325 49.09 -6.74 -33.52
C PRO A 325 49.17 -5.97 -32.20
N LYS A 326 50.23 -5.19 -31.97
CA LYS A 326 50.37 -4.38 -30.75
C LYS A 326 49.38 -3.22 -30.69
N GLU A 327 49.12 -2.58 -31.83
CA GLU A 327 48.11 -1.51 -31.89
C GLU A 327 46.70 -2.07 -31.73
N LEU A 328 46.45 -3.27 -32.26
CA LEU A 328 45.18 -3.96 -32.08
C LEU A 328 44.97 -4.36 -30.61
N ASP A 329 46.02 -4.81 -29.92
CA ASP A 329 45.97 -5.16 -28.49
C ASP A 329 45.67 -3.93 -27.61
N LEU A 330 46.35 -2.80 -27.86
CA LEU A 330 46.06 -1.53 -27.16
C LEU A 330 44.61 -1.08 -27.38
N PHE A 331 44.11 -1.23 -28.61
CA PHE A 331 42.75 -0.90 -28.97
C PHE A 331 41.70 -1.80 -28.29
N LEU A 332 41.91 -3.12 -28.32
CA LEU A 332 41.08 -4.09 -27.60
C LEU A 332 41.12 -3.86 -26.09
N GLY A 333 42.28 -3.46 -25.56
CA GLY A 333 42.45 -3.02 -24.19
C GLY A 333 41.54 -1.83 -23.85
N GLU A 334 41.53 -0.78 -24.68
CA GLU A 334 40.67 0.39 -24.48
C GLU A 334 39.17 0.03 -24.50
N ILE A 335 38.72 -0.81 -25.46
CA ILE A 335 37.34 -1.34 -25.48
C ILE A 335 37.03 -2.13 -24.22
N THR A 336 37.94 -3.00 -23.79
CA THR A 336 37.73 -3.85 -22.61
C THR A 336 37.56 -2.99 -21.37
N ILE A 337 38.34 -1.92 -21.25
CA ILE A 337 38.18 -0.94 -20.15
C ILE A 337 36.82 -0.26 -20.27
N MET A 338 36.44 0.29 -21.43
CA MET A 338 35.12 0.91 -21.64
C MET A 338 33.97 -0.03 -21.24
N HIS A 339 34.03 -1.29 -21.66
CA HIS A 339 33.02 -2.29 -21.33
C HIS A 339 32.98 -2.58 -19.81
N SER A 340 34.15 -2.74 -19.18
CA SER A 340 34.24 -2.95 -17.73
C SER A 340 33.62 -1.80 -16.94
N ARG A 341 33.81 -0.56 -17.40
CA ARG A 341 33.27 0.66 -16.79
C ARG A 341 31.76 0.76 -16.98
N TYR A 342 31.26 0.42 -18.16
CA TYR A 342 29.82 0.30 -18.40
C TYR A 342 29.17 -0.74 -17.48
N GLN A 343 29.79 -1.91 -17.29
CA GLN A 343 29.27 -2.94 -16.37
C GLN A 343 29.17 -2.44 -14.93
N LEU A 344 30.17 -1.68 -14.45
CA LEU A 344 30.13 -1.05 -13.13
C LEU A 344 28.97 -0.05 -13.00
N TYR A 345 28.81 0.83 -14.00
CA TYR A 345 27.72 1.78 -14.07
C TYR A 345 26.35 1.08 -14.12
N PHE A 346 26.19 0.08 -14.97
CA PHE A 346 24.96 -0.69 -15.10
C PHE A 346 24.59 -1.38 -13.78
N ARG A 347 25.57 -1.97 -13.08
CA ARG A 347 25.35 -2.55 -11.76
C ARG A 347 24.91 -1.51 -10.72
N PHE A 348 25.50 -0.31 -10.77
CA PHE A 348 25.10 0.82 -9.93
C PHE A 348 23.63 1.22 -10.18
N ILE A 349 23.26 1.48 -11.44
CA ILE A 349 21.88 1.84 -11.81
C ILE A 349 20.90 0.72 -11.46
N ARG A 350 21.24 -0.53 -11.77
CA ARG A 350 20.39 -1.70 -11.44
C ARG A 350 20.13 -1.79 -9.94
N ARG A 351 21.14 -1.60 -9.08
CA ARG A 351 20.94 -1.58 -7.63
C ARG A 351 19.96 -0.49 -7.19
N ARG A 352 20.06 0.71 -7.79
CA ARG A 352 19.13 1.82 -7.50
C ARG A 352 17.72 1.50 -7.96
N VAL A 353 17.54 0.99 -9.17
CA VAL A 353 16.21 0.64 -9.70
C VAL A 353 15.56 -0.50 -8.91
N THR A 354 16.31 -1.56 -8.58
CA THR A 354 15.78 -2.70 -7.79
C THR A 354 15.31 -2.28 -6.40
N LYS A 355 15.98 -1.31 -5.76
CA LYS A 355 15.54 -0.74 -4.46
C LYS A 355 14.08 -0.27 -4.53
N TYR A 356 13.68 0.38 -5.63
CA TYR A 356 12.33 0.90 -5.81
C TYR A 356 11.35 -0.15 -6.36
N ALA A 357 11.83 -1.13 -7.13
CA ALA A 357 10.98 -2.24 -7.60
C ALA A 357 10.47 -3.12 -6.45
N GLY A 358 11.22 -3.23 -5.35
CA GLY A 358 10.78 -3.93 -4.13
C GLY A 358 9.74 -3.16 -3.29
N THR A 359 9.54 -1.86 -3.53
CA THR A 359 8.61 -1.01 -2.76
C THR A 359 7.19 -0.96 -3.37
N PHE A 360 6.99 -1.52 -4.56
CA PHE A 360 5.68 -1.65 -5.22
C PHE A 360 5.05 -3.04 -5.06
N ARG A 361 5.49 -3.82 -4.05
CA ARG A 361 4.86 -5.09 -3.67
C ARG A 361 4.01 -4.94 -2.42
#